data_AF-A0A426U3K2-F1
#
_entry.id   AF-A0A426U3K2-F1
#
_cell.length_a   1.000
_cell.length_b   1.000
_cell.length_c   1.000
_cell.angle_alpha   90.00
_cell.angle_beta   90.00
_cell.angle_gamma   90.00
#
_symmetry.space_group_name_H-M   'P 1'
#
loop_
_entity.id
_entity.type
_entity.pdbx_description
1 polymer ?
#
loop_
_entity_poly.entity_id
_entity_poly.type
_entity_poly.pdbx_seq_one_letter_code
_entity_poly.pdbx_strand_id
1 'polypeptide(L)'
;MRATTRPTTTDLDAATRARRARPTARTLTGEDPFLRAAYRMCRRTTRQHDPGIYALTQLMPAVLRPACWALWAAANVLDDLADERDAKPAERAARVEAWARALQHDLAAGTSTDPVRHALVDAAERWCLDLSGLQSAMAGTRDDAHGLRFPDWAAWRAWCNEGLVPWVDQVRHLFEQAGAPMTLRLDRQADYERFIDGAQLTDILTDLSADLAQGHLLIPQEALDSFPGAESDLPRGHWSPAVAALTAKLTGLARQWVTRPAMTRGMHPGAVIVFDTAADLLRAQLDAIDAAGPTLLTRAPRPSAVARTRDALAAQGFGILTEIDVTATLKTKLDHDMEDYVILGACNPPLAHRALDTDRSVGLLLPCNVVVRRDRDHTVVQALDPGTMVALTELDALRPVAEEVTRRLDAAFTSLTAKGN
;
A
#
# COMPACT_ATOMS: atom_id res chain seq x y z
N MET A 1 15.93 48.77 -51.04
CA MET A 1 14.78 47.84 -51.15
C MET A 1 15.06 46.64 -50.27
N ARG A 2 14.27 46.44 -49.20
CA ARG A 2 14.43 45.32 -48.26
C ARG A 2 13.89 44.04 -48.89
N ALA A 3 14.68 42.98 -48.90
CA ALA A 3 14.26 41.62 -49.21
C ALA A 3 14.24 40.81 -47.91
N THR A 4 13.10 40.21 -47.61
CA THR A 4 12.82 39.32 -46.48
C THR A 4 13.38 37.93 -46.77
N THR A 5 14.36 37.48 -45.99
CA THR A 5 14.82 36.09 -45.96
C THR A 5 14.06 35.33 -44.86
N ARG A 6 13.35 34.27 -45.27
CA ARG A 6 12.81 33.22 -44.37
C ARG A 6 13.97 32.44 -43.75
N PRO A 7 13.95 32.12 -42.44
CA PRO A 7 14.95 31.22 -41.88
C PRO A 7 14.71 29.78 -42.35
N THR A 8 15.81 29.12 -42.69
CA THR A 8 15.89 27.72 -43.10
C THR A 8 15.75 26.78 -41.91
N THR A 9 15.33 25.55 -42.19
CA THR A 9 14.97 24.44 -41.28
C THR A 9 16.05 23.96 -40.30
N THR A 10 17.16 24.68 -40.16
CA THR A 10 18.27 24.36 -39.25
C THR A 10 18.17 25.06 -37.89
N ASP A 11 17.30 26.08 -37.73
CA ASP A 11 17.13 26.81 -36.45
C ASP A 11 16.08 26.19 -35.50
N LEU A 12 15.27 25.23 -35.98
CA LEU A 12 14.28 24.55 -35.14
C LEU A 12 14.87 23.43 -34.28
N ASP A 13 16.00 22.83 -34.69
CA ASP A 13 16.66 21.76 -33.92
C ASP A 13 17.56 22.28 -32.78
N ALA A 14 17.93 23.57 -32.80
CA ALA A 14 18.73 24.19 -31.75
C ALA A 14 17.88 24.65 -30.55
N ALA A 15 16.60 24.97 -30.76
CA ALA A 15 15.71 25.47 -29.71
C ALA A 15 15.11 24.37 -28.81
N THR A 16 15.11 23.11 -29.26
CA THR A 16 14.53 21.97 -28.49
C THR A 16 15.59 21.11 -27.78
N ARG A 17 16.88 21.46 -27.90
CA ARG A 17 18.00 20.78 -27.21
C ARG A 17 18.76 21.68 -26.24
N ALA A 18 18.08 22.60 -25.59
CA ALA A 18 18.47 22.96 -24.23
C ALA A 18 18.16 21.77 -23.31
N ARG A 19 18.94 20.68 -23.45
CA ARG A 19 19.16 19.72 -22.38
C ARG A 19 19.51 20.59 -21.17
N ARG A 20 18.57 20.77 -20.23
CA ARG A 20 18.91 21.20 -18.87
C ARG A 20 20.10 20.33 -18.50
N ALA A 21 21.27 20.95 -18.39
CA ALA A 21 22.49 20.22 -18.08
C ALA A 21 22.16 19.38 -16.84
N ARG A 22 22.44 18.07 -16.92
CA ARG A 22 22.26 17.15 -15.79
C ARG A 22 22.85 17.87 -14.57
N PRO A 23 22.06 18.22 -13.54
CA PRO A 23 22.61 18.90 -12.38
C PRO A 23 23.78 18.06 -11.91
N THR A 24 24.95 18.68 -11.75
CA THR A 24 26.08 18.01 -11.10
C THR A 24 25.53 17.42 -9.82
N ALA A 25 25.62 16.09 -9.69
CA ALA A 25 25.05 15.36 -8.57
C ALA A 25 25.56 16.00 -7.27
N ARG A 26 24.74 16.87 -6.65
CA ARG A 26 25.05 17.47 -5.36
C ARG A 26 25.17 16.29 -4.40
N THR A 27 26.39 16.04 -3.97
CA THR A 27 26.73 14.98 -3.02
C THR A 27 25.82 15.11 -1.79
N LEU A 28 25.15 14.02 -1.40
CA LEU A 28 24.35 13.91 -0.17
C LEU A 28 25.14 14.28 1.12
N THR A 29 26.45 14.40 1.03
CA THR A 29 27.37 14.62 2.15
C THR A 29 27.60 16.09 2.52
N GLY A 30 26.97 17.05 1.83
CA GLY A 30 27.09 18.50 2.10
C GLY A 30 25.77 19.27 2.25
N GLU A 31 24.64 18.59 2.43
CA GLU A 31 23.31 19.22 2.40
C GLU A 31 23.03 20.13 3.61
N ASP A 32 22.41 21.26 3.28
CA ASP A 32 21.75 22.21 4.19
C ASP A 32 21.02 21.47 5.33
N PRO A 33 21.33 21.77 6.60
CA PRO A 33 20.63 21.20 7.76
C PRO A 33 19.11 21.33 7.68
N PHE A 34 18.60 22.42 7.10
CA PHE A 34 17.17 22.65 6.94
C PHE A 34 16.55 21.67 5.93
N LEU A 35 17.15 21.51 4.75
CA LEU A 35 16.71 20.53 3.75
C LEU A 35 16.74 19.08 4.28
N ARG A 36 17.76 18.73 5.06
CA ARG A 36 17.83 17.41 5.70
C ARG A 36 16.70 17.21 6.71
N ALA A 37 16.37 18.24 7.48
CA ALA A 37 15.24 18.19 8.41
C ALA A 37 13.90 18.06 7.68
N ALA A 38 13.74 18.77 6.56
CA ALA A 38 12.60 18.69 5.66
C ALA A 38 12.38 17.26 5.13
N TYR A 39 13.39 16.62 4.51
CA TYR A 39 13.27 15.23 4.05
C TYR A 39 12.99 14.23 5.18
N ARG A 40 13.57 14.45 6.37
CA ARG A 40 13.25 13.62 7.55
C ARG A 40 11.80 13.80 7.99
N MET A 41 11.24 14.99 7.84
CA MET A 41 9.83 15.26 8.10
C MET A 41 8.95 14.53 7.09
N CYS A 42 9.21 14.67 5.79
CA CYS A 42 8.49 13.95 4.74
C CYS A 42 8.49 12.44 5.01
N ARG A 43 9.65 11.85 5.33
CA ARG A 43 9.75 10.43 5.69
C ARG A 43 8.86 10.04 6.88
N ARG A 44 8.79 10.89 7.93
CA ARG A 44 7.93 10.63 9.10
C ARG A 44 6.45 10.76 8.72
N THR A 45 6.09 11.80 7.98
CA THR A 45 4.73 12.03 7.49
C THR A 45 4.25 10.83 6.67
N THR A 46 4.99 10.39 5.65
CA THR A 46 4.62 9.20 4.86
C THR A 46 4.49 7.96 5.74
N ARG A 47 5.44 7.71 6.66
CA ARG A 47 5.35 6.54 7.55
C ARG A 47 4.11 6.53 8.44
N GLN A 48 3.64 7.71 8.86
CA GLN A 48 2.52 7.85 9.78
C GLN A 48 1.17 7.74 9.06
N HIS A 49 1.04 8.36 7.90
CA HIS A 49 -0.22 8.41 7.14
C HIS A 49 -0.37 7.19 6.23
N ASP A 50 0.72 6.74 5.60
CA ASP A 50 0.72 5.59 4.70
C ASP A 50 1.92 4.64 4.96
N PRO A 51 1.78 3.73 5.94
CA PRO A 51 2.79 2.71 6.23
C PRO A 51 3.08 1.78 5.04
N GLY A 52 2.12 1.58 4.14
CA GLY A 52 2.24 0.71 2.96
C GLY A 52 3.17 1.32 1.92
N ILE A 53 2.90 2.56 1.50
CA ILE A 53 3.77 3.33 0.61
C ILE A 53 5.14 3.57 1.25
N TYR A 54 5.21 3.80 2.56
CA TYR A 54 6.50 3.88 3.25
C TYR A 54 7.31 2.58 3.11
N ALA A 55 6.68 1.41 3.29
CA ALA A 55 7.33 0.11 3.12
C ALA A 55 7.76 -0.14 1.67
N LEU A 56 6.91 0.17 0.70
CA LEU A 56 7.24 0.07 -0.73
C LEU A 56 8.42 0.97 -1.12
N THR A 57 8.45 2.20 -0.59
CA THR A 57 9.56 3.13 -0.81
C THR A 57 10.89 2.58 -0.29
N GLN A 58 10.88 1.72 0.73
CA GLN A 58 12.11 1.10 1.25
C GLN A 58 12.73 0.11 0.26
N LEU A 59 11.95 -0.43 -0.69
CA LEU A 59 12.41 -1.33 -1.74
C LEU A 59 13.07 -0.56 -2.91
N MET A 60 12.83 0.75 -3.01
CA MET A 60 13.48 1.60 -4.01
C MET A 60 14.98 1.76 -3.73
N PRO A 61 15.80 2.07 -4.76
CA PRO A 61 17.18 2.49 -4.57
C PRO A 61 17.29 3.61 -3.54
N ALA A 62 18.26 3.51 -2.61
CA ALA A 62 18.38 4.42 -1.46
C ALA A 62 18.44 5.91 -1.85
N VAL A 63 19.00 6.21 -3.02
CA VAL A 63 19.11 7.57 -3.56
C VAL A 63 17.77 8.19 -3.96
N LEU A 64 16.75 7.38 -4.29
CA LEU A 64 15.43 7.85 -4.73
C LEU A 64 14.45 8.06 -3.57
N ARG A 65 14.68 7.39 -2.44
CA ARG A 65 13.73 7.38 -1.31
C ARG A 65 13.40 8.79 -0.78
N PRO A 66 14.36 9.72 -0.60
CA PRO A 66 14.05 11.07 -0.13
C PRO A 66 13.06 11.82 -1.04
N ALA A 67 13.28 11.78 -2.35
CA ALA A 67 12.39 12.42 -3.32
C ALA A 67 11.01 11.75 -3.34
N CYS A 68 10.96 10.42 -3.25
CA CYS A 68 9.71 9.69 -3.15
C CYS A 68 8.91 10.06 -1.88
N TRP A 69 9.57 10.15 -0.71
CA TRP A 69 8.90 10.61 0.51
C TRP A 69 8.41 12.06 0.40
N ALA A 70 9.12 12.94 -0.30
CA ALA A 70 8.66 14.31 -0.52
C ALA A 70 7.39 14.36 -1.39
N LEU A 71 7.31 13.55 -2.45
CA LEU A 71 6.11 13.42 -3.29
C LEU A 71 4.91 12.93 -2.47
N TRP A 72 5.06 11.81 -1.74
CA TRP A 72 3.95 11.26 -0.96
C TRP A 72 3.59 12.11 0.26
N ALA A 73 4.55 12.75 0.91
CA ALA A 73 4.23 13.69 1.99
C ALA A 73 3.46 14.90 1.49
N ALA A 74 3.72 15.37 0.26
CA ALA A 74 2.93 16.44 -0.35
C ALA A 74 1.50 15.98 -0.67
N ALA A 75 1.32 14.77 -1.20
CA ALA A 75 0.00 14.19 -1.42
C ALA A 75 -0.79 14.09 -0.12
N ASN A 76 -0.19 13.58 0.95
CA ASN A 76 -0.83 13.47 2.27
C ASN A 76 -1.20 14.84 2.86
N VAL A 77 -0.36 15.86 2.69
CA VAL A 77 -0.70 17.22 3.15
C VAL A 77 -1.90 17.77 2.39
N LEU A 78 -2.02 17.51 1.10
CA LEU A 78 -3.16 17.94 0.30
C LEU A 78 -4.45 17.21 0.71
N ASP A 79 -4.34 15.91 0.96
CA ASP A 79 -5.41 15.06 1.46
C ASP A 79 -5.90 15.54 2.84
N ASP A 80 -5.00 15.77 3.79
CA ASP A 80 -5.31 16.32 5.12
C ASP A 80 -6.06 17.66 5.04
N LEU A 81 -5.67 18.53 4.10
CA LEU A 81 -6.32 19.83 3.88
C LEU A 81 -7.72 19.67 3.25
N ALA A 82 -7.92 18.64 2.43
CA ALA A 82 -9.19 18.33 1.79
C ALA A 82 -10.18 17.65 2.76
N ASP A 83 -9.68 16.84 3.68
CA ASP A 83 -10.46 16.02 4.61
C ASP A 83 -10.66 16.63 5.99
N GLU A 84 -10.22 17.88 6.19
CA GLU A 84 -10.34 18.58 7.46
C GLU A 84 -11.80 18.74 7.92
N ARG A 85 -12.20 17.91 8.89
CA ARG A 85 -13.60 17.70 9.29
C ARG A 85 -14.31 18.93 9.85
N ASP A 86 -13.56 19.83 10.48
CA ASP A 86 -14.11 21.02 11.14
C ASP A 86 -14.27 22.23 10.19
N ALA A 87 -13.80 22.12 8.95
CA ALA A 87 -13.85 23.19 7.96
C ALA A 87 -14.99 23.00 6.95
N LYS A 88 -15.58 24.11 6.50
CA LYS A 88 -16.62 24.05 5.45
C LYS A 88 -16.01 23.61 4.11
N PRO A 89 -16.78 22.96 3.21
CA PRO A 89 -16.37 22.64 1.85
C PRO A 89 -15.54 23.71 1.12
N ALA A 90 -16.04 24.94 1.07
CA ALA A 90 -15.36 26.06 0.42
C ALA A 90 -14.05 26.47 1.12
N GLU A 91 -13.95 26.30 2.44
CA GLU A 91 -12.73 26.59 3.20
C GLU A 91 -11.66 25.54 2.93
N ARG A 92 -12.02 24.26 2.88
CA ARG A 92 -11.11 23.15 2.51
C ARG A 92 -10.54 23.35 1.10
N ALA A 93 -11.42 23.62 0.12
CA ALA A 93 -11.02 23.93 -1.24
C ALA A 93 -10.06 25.14 -1.33
N ALA A 94 -10.34 26.21 -0.57
CA ALA A 94 -9.48 27.40 -0.54
C ALA A 94 -8.09 27.11 0.08
N ARG A 95 -8.00 26.24 1.08
CA ARG A 95 -6.73 25.81 1.69
C ARG A 95 -5.89 24.98 0.72
N VAL A 96 -6.49 24.00 0.06
CA VAL A 96 -5.82 23.20 -0.99
C VAL A 96 -5.30 24.12 -2.10
N GLU A 97 -6.12 25.08 -2.54
CA GLU A 97 -5.72 26.04 -3.56
C GLU A 97 -4.58 26.97 -3.11
N ALA A 98 -4.63 27.45 -1.86
CA ALA A 98 -3.56 28.25 -1.28
C ALA A 98 -2.23 27.49 -1.23
N TRP A 99 -2.27 26.22 -0.82
CA TRP A 99 -1.08 25.36 -0.78
C TRP A 99 -0.51 25.12 -2.19
N ALA A 100 -1.37 24.80 -3.16
CA ALA A 100 -0.96 24.58 -4.55
C ALA A 100 -0.33 25.83 -5.18
N ARG A 101 -0.91 27.02 -4.95
CA ARG A 101 -0.32 28.30 -5.40
C ARG A 101 1.02 28.60 -4.72
N ALA A 102 1.13 28.31 -3.43
CA ALA A 102 2.40 28.48 -2.71
C ALA A 102 3.49 27.57 -3.30
N LEU A 103 3.18 26.31 -3.62
CA LEU A 103 4.12 25.42 -4.28
C LEU A 103 4.59 25.94 -5.64
N GLN A 104 3.69 26.50 -6.45
CA GLN A 104 4.08 27.12 -7.74
C GLN A 104 5.07 28.27 -7.56
N HIS A 105 4.81 29.13 -6.58
CA HIS A 105 5.72 30.23 -6.25
C HIS A 105 7.08 29.71 -5.77
N ASP A 106 7.06 28.72 -4.88
CA ASP A 106 8.26 28.10 -4.31
C ASP A 106 9.12 27.40 -5.39
N LEU A 107 8.49 26.74 -6.36
CA LEU A 107 9.17 26.13 -7.51
C LEU A 107 9.84 27.18 -8.41
N ALA A 108 9.22 28.36 -8.59
CA ALA A 108 9.83 29.46 -9.34
C ALA A 108 10.97 30.13 -8.55
N ALA A 109 10.87 30.15 -7.22
CA ALA A 109 11.89 30.71 -6.33
C ALA A 109 13.07 29.74 -6.07
N GLY A 110 12.89 28.44 -6.31
CA GLY A 110 13.87 27.39 -5.99
C GLY A 110 14.02 27.12 -4.49
N THR A 111 13.07 27.57 -3.66
CA THR A 111 13.09 27.36 -2.21
C THR A 111 11.69 27.55 -1.60
N SER A 112 11.53 27.13 -0.34
CA SER A 112 10.30 27.29 0.44
C SER A 112 10.63 27.40 1.92
N THR A 113 9.80 28.10 2.68
CA THR A 113 9.83 28.11 4.15
C THR A 113 9.04 26.96 4.76
N ASP A 114 8.16 26.32 3.98
CA ASP A 114 7.44 25.12 4.38
C ASP A 114 8.34 23.89 4.14
N PRO A 115 8.57 23.02 5.14
CA PRO A 115 9.54 21.96 4.96
C PRO A 115 9.10 20.89 3.95
N VAL A 116 7.79 20.61 3.76
CA VAL A 116 7.35 19.63 2.75
C VAL A 116 7.53 20.22 1.36
N ARG A 117 7.10 21.47 1.13
CA ARG A 117 7.32 22.14 -0.16
C ARG A 117 8.79 22.35 -0.44
N HIS A 118 9.62 22.65 0.56
CA HIS A 118 11.06 22.80 0.40
C HIS A 118 11.73 21.50 -0.10
N ALA A 119 11.40 20.36 0.52
CA ALA A 119 11.88 19.05 0.07
C ALA A 119 11.39 18.69 -1.33
N LEU A 120 10.15 19.07 -1.68
CA LEU A 120 9.56 18.83 -2.99
C LEU A 120 10.22 19.70 -4.08
N VAL A 121 10.54 20.96 -3.78
CA VAL A 121 11.28 21.86 -4.70
C VAL A 121 12.69 21.33 -4.96
N ASP A 122 13.45 20.93 -3.93
CA ASP A 122 14.78 20.30 -4.14
C ASP A 122 14.66 19.02 -4.97
N ALA A 123 13.66 18.18 -4.69
CA ALA A 123 13.42 16.96 -5.45
C ALA A 123 13.13 17.27 -6.92
N ALA A 124 12.29 18.26 -7.21
CA ALA A 124 11.96 18.67 -8.56
C ALA A 124 13.17 19.19 -9.34
N GLU A 125 14.02 20.02 -8.71
CA GLU A 125 15.23 20.52 -9.36
C GLU A 125 16.27 19.41 -9.58
N ARG A 126 16.55 18.63 -8.53
CA ARG A 126 17.59 17.58 -8.53
C ARG A 126 17.28 16.47 -9.52
N TRP A 127 16.01 16.07 -9.59
CA TRP A 127 15.54 14.98 -10.44
C TRP A 127 14.87 15.48 -11.72
N CYS A 128 14.85 16.79 -11.96
CA CYS A 128 14.23 17.40 -13.14
C CYS A 128 12.76 16.96 -13.33
N LEU A 129 11.99 16.90 -12.24
CA LEU A 129 10.58 16.55 -12.26
C LEU A 129 9.75 17.74 -12.73
N ASP A 130 8.77 17.47 -13.60
CA ASP A 130 7.76 18.46 -13.99
C ASP A 130 6.52 18.30 -13.13
N LEU A 131 6.41 19.14 -12.11
CA LEU A 131 5.28 19.13 -11.18
C LEU A 131 4.08 19.95 -11.67
N SER A 132 4.11 20.50 -12.89
CA SER A 132 2.98 21.27 -13.42
C SER A 132 1.71 20.43 -13.56
N GLY A 133 1.84 19.15 -13.93
CA GLY A 133 0.74 18.20 -14.01
C GLY A 133 0.05 17.89 -12.67
N LEU A 134 0.72 18.13 -11.54
CA LEU A 134 0.10 17.94 -10.22
C LEU A 134 -0.94 19.03 -9.92
N GLN A 135 -0.93 20.16 -10.63
CA GLN A 135 -1.86 21.27 -10.37
C GLN A 135 -3.31 20.89 -10.64
N SER A 136 -3.54 20.13 -11.71
CA SER A 136 -4.88 19.63 -12.05
C SER A 136 -5.34 18.57 -11.05
N ALA A 137 -4.45 17.66 -10.64
CA ALA A 137 -4.75 16.69 -9.57
C ALA A 137 -5.15 17.39 -8.26
N MET A 138 -4.38 18.42 -7.87
CA MET A 138 -4.67 19.27 -6.71
C MET A 138 -5.93 20.13 -6.87
N ALA A 139 -6.41 20.34 -8.10
CA ALA A 139 -7.65 21.05 -8.36
C ALA A 139 -8.87 20.12 -8.26
N GLY A 140 -8.75 18.86 -8.69
CA GLY A 140 -9.80 17.84 -8.55
C GLY A 140 -10.21 17.60 -7.09
N THR A 141 -9.23 17.55 -6.18
CA THR A 141 -9.47 17.44 -4.73
C THR A 141 -10.35 18.57 -4.15
N ARG A 142 -10.51 19.69 -4.88
CA ARG A 142 -11.32 20.85 -4.45
C ARG A 142 -12.81 20.66 -4.71
N ASP A 143 -13.18 19.91 -5.76
CA ASP A 143 -14.57 19.72 -6.19
C ASP A 143 -15.26 18.59 -5.42
N ASP A 144 -14.49 17.74 -4.73
CA ASP A 144 -14.94 16.60 -3.92
C ASP A 144 -15.79 17.01 -2.70
N ALA A 145 -15.84 18.31 -2.38
CA ALA A 145 -16.49 18.85 -1.20
C ALA A 145 -18.04 18.92 -1.27
N HIS A 146 -18.66 18.40 -2.34
CA HIS A 146 -20.11 18.47 -2.59
C HIS A 146 -20.83 17.11 -2.68
N GLY A 147 -20.19 16.01 -2.26
CA GLY A 147 -20.80 14.68 -2.31
C GLY A 147 -20.68 14.08 -3.71
N LEU A 148 -19.55 13.42 -3.94
CA LEU A 148 -19.26 12.77 -5.21
C LEU A 148 -20.29 11.68 -5.53
N ARG A 149 -20.76 11.71 -6.77
CA ARG A 149 -21.63 10.69 -7.36
C ARG A 149 -21.16 10.44 -8.78
N PHE A 150 -21.00 9.17 -9.12
CA PHE A 150 -20.52 8.77 -10.44
C PHE A 150 -21.64 8.00 -11.14
N PRO A 151 -22.14 8.47 -12.30
CA PRO A 151 -23.20 7.77 -13.02
C PRO A 151 -22.73 6.40 -13.54
N ASP A 152 -21.48 6.31 -13.98
CA ASP A 152 -20.91 5.13 -14.62
C ASP A 152 -19.42 4.95 -14.29
N TRP A 153 -18.87 3.81 -14.71
CA TRP A 153 -17.43 3.56 -14.56
C TRP A 153 -16.56 4.56 -15.34
N ALA A 154 -17.05 5.16 -16.42
CA ALA A 154 -16.25 6.10 -17.20
C ALA A 154 -15.99 7.39 -16.41
N ALA A 155 -17.03 7.96 -15.80
CA ALA A 155 -16.94 9.12 -14.93
C ALA A 155 -16.09 8.84 -13.69
N TRP A 156 -16.30 7.69 -13.04
CA TRP A 156 -15.50 7.27 -11.89
C TRP A 156 -14.00 7.16 -12.25
N ARG A 157 -13.67 6.52 -13.38
CA ARG A 157 -12.28 6.37 -13.83
C ARG A 157 -11.64 7.69 -14.25
N ALA A 158 -12.40 8.60 -14.87
CA ALA A 158 -11.89 9.93 -15.22
C ALA A 158 -11.45 10.67 -13.95
N TRP A 159 -12.32 10.69 -12.93
CA TRP A 159 -12.00 11.27 -11.63
C TRP A 159 -10.77 10.62 -10.97
N CYS A 160 -10.70 9.29 -10.93
CA CYS A 160 -9.54 8.57 -10.37
C CYS A 160 -8.24 8.95 -11.08
N ASN A 161 -8.25 8.96 -12.41
CA ASN A 161 -7.06 9.21 -13.20
C ASN A 161 -6.60 10.67 -13.10
N GLU A 162 -7.52 11.63 -13.07
CA GLU A 162 -7.20 13.05 -12.88
C GLU A 162 -6.54 13.32 -11.52
N GLY A 163 -6.98 12.63 -10.47
CA GLY A 163 -6.43 12.77 -9.12
C GLY A 163 -5.10 12.04 -8.89
N LEU A 164 -4.95 10.82 -9.38
CA LEU A 164 -3.84 9.93 -8.99
C LEU A 164 -2.71 9.79 -10.02
N VAL A 165 -3.04 9.68 -11.31
CA VAL A 165 -2.04 9.39 -12.36
C VAL A 165 -0.89 10.40 -12.34
N PRO A 166 -1.12 11.73 -12.19
CA PRO A 166 -0.04 12.70 -12.13
C PRO A 166 0.98 12.43 -11.02
N TRP A 167 0.56 11.94 -9.85
CA TRP A 167 1.47 11.62 -8.73
C TRP A 167 2.31 10.38 -9.03
N VAL A 168 1.67 9.31 -9.50
CA VAL A 168 2.39 8.06 -9.81
C VAL A 168 3.33 8.26 -10.99
N ASP A 169 2.98 9.12 -11.95
CA ASP A 169 3.86 9.52 -13.03
C ASP A 169 5.12 10.23 -12.52
N GLN A 170 5.07 11.04 -11.46
CA GLN A 170 6.29 11.63 -10.91
C GLN A 170 7.25 10.57 -10.34
N VAL A 171 6.70 9.52 -9.72
CA VAL A 171 7.50 8.38 -9.26
C VAL A 171 8.13 7.66 -10.46
N ARG A 172 7.37 7.44 -11.55
CA ARG A 172 7.92 6.87 -12.79
C ARG A 172 9.07 7.72 -13.34
N HIS A 173 8.88 9.03 -13.47
CA HIS A 173 9.91 9.94 -13.97
C HIS A 173 11.15 9.93 -13.06
N LEU A 174 10.98 9.85 -11.74
CA LEU A 174 12.08 9.72 -10.79
C LEU A 174 12.95 8.48 -11.09
N PHE A 175 12.33 7.33 -11.37
CA PHE A 175 13.03 6.11 -11.78
C PHE A 175 13.75 6.25 -13.14
N GLU A 176 13.12 6.92 -14.11
CA GLU A 176 13.72 7.19 -15.41
C GLU A 176 14.98 8.06 -15.31
N GLN A 177 14.91 9.13 -14.52
CA GLN A 177 16.04 10.05 -14.31
C GLN A 177 17.20 9.39 -13.56
N ALA A 178 16.88 8.40 -12.73
CA ALA A 178 17.84 7.54 -12.05
C ALA A 178 18.52 6.49 -12.95
N GLY A 179 18.07 6.33 -14.20
CA GLY A 179 18.58 5.30 -15.11
C GLY A 179 18.07 3.89 -14.80
N ALA A 180 16.99 3.76 -14.01
CA ALA A 180 16.30 2.50 -13.73
C ALA A 180 14.87 2.59 -14.27
N PRO A 181 14.69 2.71 -15.60
CA PRO A 181 13.43 3.15 -16.16
C PRO A 181 12.30 2.17 -15.86
N MET A 182 11.19 2.74 -15.39
CA MET A 182 9.87 2.11 -15.35
C MET A 182 9.20 2.29 -16.73
N THR A 183 9.80 1.71 -17.78
CA THR A 183 9.33 1.92 -19.14
C THR A 183 7.91 1.38 -19.30
N LEU A 184 6.93 2.28 -19.31
CA LEU A 184 5.59 1.98 -19.77
C LEU A 184 5.65 1.87 -21.29
N ARG A 185 5.37 0.68 -21.80
CA ARG A 185 5.22 0.53 -23.24
C ARG A 185 3.95 1.25 -23.67
N LEU A 186 4.00 2.00 -24.78
CA LEU A 186 2.84 2.76 -25.27
C LEU A 186 1.62 1.86 -25.55
N ASP A 187 1.85 0.62 -25.99
CA ASP A 187 0.81 -0.40 -26.17
C ASP A 187 0.19 -0.90 -24.84
N ARG A 188 0.66 -0.39 -23.70
CA ARG A 188 0.28 -0.78 -22.35
C ARG A 188 -0.13 0.40 -21.47
N GLN A 189 -0.36 1.59 -22.03
CA GLN A 189 -0.83 2.75 -21.26
C GLN A 189 -2.19 2.46 -20.59
N ALA A 190 -3.16 1.92 -21.35
CA ALA A 190 -4.43 1.48 -20.79
C ALA A 190 -4.25 0.38 -19.74
N ASP A 191 -3.12 -0.35 -19.79
CA ASP A 191 -2.84 -1.36 -18.79
C ASP A 191 -2.46 -0.76 -17.43
N TYR A 192 -1.69 0.32 -17.48
CA TYR A 192 -1.27 1.10 -16.32
C TYR A 192 -2.43 1.87 -15.69
N GLU A 193 -3.23 2.58 -16.48
CA GLU A 193 -4.41 3.30 -15.98
C GLU A 193 -5.37 2.35 -15.25
N ARG A 194 -5.58 1.13 -15.78
CA ARG A 194 -6.40 0.14 -15.05
C ARG A 194 -5.77 -0.33 -13.75
N PHE A 195 -4.45 -0.45 -13.68
CA PHE A 195 -3.81 -0.80 -12.42
C PHE A 195 -4.09 0.29 -11.37
N ILE A 196 -4.01 1.57 -11.76
CA ILE A 196 -4.39 2.70 -10.90
C ILE A 196 -5.87 2.63 -10.51
N ASP A 197 -6.77 2.33 -11.44
CA ASP A 197 -8.19 2.09 -11.12
C ASP A 197 -8.35 0.96 -10.08
N GLY A 198 -7.58 -0.13 -10.20
CA GLY A 198 -7.60 -1.23 -9.25
C GLY A 198 -7.08 -0.85 -7.87
N ALA A 199 -6.03 -0.02 -7.80
CA ALA A 199 -5.50 0.51 -6.57
C ALA A 199 -6.54 1.42 -5.88
N GLN A 200 -7.14 2.35 -6.62
CA GLN A 200 -8.17 3.26 -6.09
C GLN A 200 -9.42 2.51 -5.63
N LEU A 201 -9.86 1.49 -6.36
CA LEU A 201 -11.00 0.68 -5.92
C LEU A 201 -10.67 -0.11 -4.64
N THR A 202 -9.44 -0.57 -4.48
CA THR A 202 -8.98 -1.24 -3.25
C THR A 202 -8.97 -0.28 -2.05
N ASP A 203 -8.53 0.96 -2.29
CA ASP A 203 -8.51 2.05 -1.30
C ASP A 203 -9.93 2.39 -0.82
N ILE A 204 -10.85 2.70 -1.74
CA ILE A 204 -12.27 2.96 -1.44
C ILE A 204 -12.91 1.82 -0.64
N LEU A 205 -12.60 0.57 -0.97
CA LEU A 205 -13.14 -0.58 -0.23
C LEU A 205 -12.51 -0.72 1.16
N THR A 206 -11.24 -0.35 1.31
CA THR A 206 -10.54 -0.35 2.61
C THR A 206 -11.12 0.71 3.55
N ASP A 207 -11.44 1.88 3.00
CA ASP A 207 -11.95 3.03 3.75
C ASP A 207 -13.48 3.15 3.75
N LEU A 208 -14.18 2.15 3.19
CA LEU A 208 -15.64 2.13 3.05
C LEU A 208 -16.37 2.51 4.35
N SER A 209 -15.97 1.98 5.50
CA SER A 209 -16.58 2.33 6.79
C SER A 209 -16.41 3.81 7.17
N ALA A 210 -15.24 4.39 6.89
CA ALA A 210 -14.95 5.80 7.18
C ALA A 210 -15.68 6.72 6.20
N ASP A 211 -15.75 6.35 4.93
CA ASP A 211 -16.49 7.08 3.89
C ASP A 211 -17.99 7.10 4.18
N LEU A 212 -18.58 5.94 4.51
CA LEU A 212 -19.99 5.86 4.85
C LEU A 212 -20.33 6.68 6.09
N ALA A 213 -19.44 6.71 7.10
CA ALA A 213 -19.60 7.56 8.28
C ALA A 213 -19.56 9.07 7.95
N GLN A 214 -18.93 9.44 6.84
CA GLN A 214 -18.90 10.81 6.31
C GLN A 214 -20.03 11.08 5.30
N GLY A 215 -20.87 10.08 4.99
CA GLY A 215 -21.93 10.19 3.98
C GLY A 215 -21.43 10.06 2.54
N HIS A 216 -20.19 9.62 2.34
CA HIS A 216 -19.61 9.37 1.03
C HIS A 216 -19.90 7.95 0.57
N LEU A 217 -20.27 7.81 -0.70
CA LEU A 217 -20.44 6.52 -1.37
C LEU A 217 -19.76 6.62 -2.73
N LEU A 218 -18.48 6.24 -2.77
CA LEU A 218 -17.58 6.42 -3.91
C LEU A 218 -17.66 5.24 -4.91
N ILE A 219 -18.83 4.61 -5.00
CA ILE A 219 -19.12 3.49 -5.90
C ILE A 219 -20.02 4.02 -7.04
N PRO A 220 -19.70 3.75 -8.32
CA PRO A 220 -20.52 4.23 -9.43
C PRO A 220 -21.91 3.60 -9.44
N GLN A 221 -22.92 4.37 -9.87
CA GLN A 221 -24.31 3.94 -9.94
C GLN A 221 -24.47 2.69 -10.81
N GLU A 222 -23.78 2.63 -11.94
CA GLU A 222 -23.73 1.44 -12.82
C GLU A 222 -23.36 0.15 -12.06
N ALA A 223 -22.47 0.22 -11.06
CA ALA A 223 -22.13 -0.94 -10.24
C ALA A 223 -23.24 -1.27 -9.23
N LEU A 224 -23.85 -0.25 -8.61
CA LEU A 224 -24.93 -0.40 -7.63
C LEU A 224 -26.22 -0.96 -8.26
N ASP A 225 -26.54 -0.56 -9.50
CA ASP A 225 -27.73 -1.00 -10.22
C ASP A 225 -27.78 -2.51 -10.45
N SER A 226 -26.63 -3.16 -10.50
CA SER A 226 -26.51 -4.62 -10.59
C SER A 226 -26.87 -5.35 -9.30
N PHE A 227 -26.99 -4.64 -8.17
CA PHE A 227 -27.26 -5.19 -6.84
C PHE A 227 -28.34 -4.38 -6.11
N PRO A 228 -29.62 -4.50 -6.51
CA PRO A 228 -30.72 -3.74 -5.93
C PRO A 228 -30.78 -3.87 -4.40
N GLY A 229 -30.89 -2.73 -3.71
CA GLY A 229 -30.93 -2.64 -2.25
C GLY A 229 -29.60 -2.25 -1.60
N ALA A 230 -28.46 -2.56 -2.24
CA ALA A 230 -27.13 -2.30 -1.68
C ALA A 230 -26.88 -0.81 -1.41
N GLU A 231 -27.27 0.08 -2.33
CA GLU A 231 -27.14 1.54 -2.16
C GLU A 231 -27.86 2.05 -0.90
N SER A 232 -29.00 1.45 -0.56
CA SER A 232 -29.77 1.85 0.62
C SER A 232 -29.26 1.22 1.92
N ASP A 233 -28.67 0.03 1.82
CA ASP A 233 -28.18 -0.75 2.96
C ASP A 233 -26.80 -0.26 3.45
N LEU A 234 -25.92 0.14 2.52
CA LEU A 234 -24.57 0.59 2.80
C LEU A 234 -24.54 1.76 3.81
N PRO A 235 -25.22 2.91 3.60
CA PRO A 235 -25.20 4.02 4.56
C PRO A 235 -25.84 3.70 5.91
N ARG A 236 -26.65 2.65 5.99
CA ARG A 236 -27.29 2.19 7.24
C ARG A 236 -26.44 1.20 8.02
N GLY A 237 -25.27 0.81 7.49
CA GLY A 237 -24.43 -0.24 8.07
C GLY A 237 -25.08 -1.62 8.04
N HIS A 238 -26.03 -1.85 7.12
CA HIS A 238 -26.75 -3.12 7.03
C HIS A 238 -26.04 -4.07 6.06
N TRP A 239 -25.49 -5.17 6.56
CA TRP A 239 -24.86 -6.19 5.72
C TRP A 239 -25.89 -7.16 5.12
N SER A 240 -26.51 -6.77 4.01
CA SER A 240 -27.45 -7.63 3.28
C SER A 240 -26.76 -8.56 2.27
N PRO A 241 -27.44 -9.59 1.74
CA PRO A 241 -26.91 -10.41 0.65
C PRO A 241 -26.51 -9.61 -0.59
N ALA A 242 -27.21 -8.51 -0.87
CA ALA A 242 -26.89 -7.60 -1.98
C ALA A 242 -25.56 -6.87 -1.74
N VAL A 243 -25.33 -6.38 -0.52
CA VAL A 243 -24.04 -5.77 -0.12
C VAL A 243 -22.91 -6.79 -0.20
N ALA A 244 -23.10 -8.00 0.33
CA ALA A 244 -22.09 -9.05 0.25
C ALA A 244 -21.71 -9.40 -1.20
N ALA A 245 -22.71 -9.52 -2.09
CA ALA A 245 -22.49 -9.80 -3.51
C ALA A 245 -21.82 -8.64 -4.25
N LEU A 246 -22.20 -7.39 -3.95
CA LEU A 246 -21.56 -6.19 -4.48
C LEU A 246 -20.08 -6.14 -4.06
N THR A 247 -19.79 -6.30 -2.77
CA THR A 247 -18.41 -6.31 -2.25
C THR A 247 -17.57 -7.37 -2.96
N ALA A 248 -18.06 -8.62 -3.05
CA ALA A 248 -17.36 -9.70 -3.75
C ALA A 248 -17.11 -9.40 -5.24
N LYS A 249 -18.07 -8.72 -5.91
CA LYS A 249 -17.90 -8.28 -7.30
C LYS A 249 -16.82 -7.21 -7.43
N LEU A 250 -16.81 -6.23 -6.53
CA LEU A 250 -15.85 -5.13 -6.54
C LEU A 250 -14.44 -5.61 -6.18
N THR A 251 -14.28 -6.46 -5.16
CA THR A 251 -12.97 -7.05 -4.82
C THR A 251 -12.44 -7.93 -5.95
N GLY A 252 -13.30 -8.73 -6.58
CA GLY A 252 -12.93 -9.52 -7.76
C GLY A 252 -12.46 -8.64 -8.94
N LEU A 253 -13.13 -7.52 -9.18
CA LEU A 253 -12.77 -6.57 -10.23
C LEU A 253 -11.43 -5.87 -9.93
N ALA A 254 -11.26 -5.36 -8.70
CA ALA A 254 -10.01 -4.75 -8.24
C ALA A 254 -8.84 -5.74 -8.39
N ARG A 255 -9.03 -7.00 -7.97
CA ARG A 255 -8.01 -8.06 -8.09
C ARG A 255 -7.59 -8.30 -9.53
N GLN A 256 -8.55 -8.31 -10.47
CA GLN A 256 -8.26 -8.43 -11.90
C GLN A 256 -7.47 -7.24 -12.43
N TRP A 257 -7.76 -6.04 -11.96
CA TRP A 257 -7.12 -4.81 -12.42
C TRP A 257 -5.69 -4.64 -11.87
N VAL A 258 -5.44 -5.01 -10.62
CA VAL A 258 -4.10 -4.96 -10.02
C VAL A 258 -3.20 -6.12 -10.46
N THR A 259 -3.77 -7.23 -10.96
CA THR A 259 -2.99 -8.41 -11.43
C THR A 259 -2.67 -8.31 -12.92
N ARG A 260 -1.52 -7.74 -13.27
CA ARG A 260 -1.13 -7.52 -14.69
C ARG A 260 0.30 -7.95 -15.02
N PRO A 261 0.56 -9.27 -15.16
CA PRO A 261 1.90 -9.82 -15.38
C PRO A 261 2.55 -9.42 -16.71
N ALA A 262 1.79 -8.86 -17.67
CA ALA A 262 2.35 -8.33 -18.90
C ALA A 262 2.95 -6.92 -18.76
N MET A 263 2.57 -6.18 -17.71
CA MET A 263 2.94 -4.78 -17.53
C MET A 263 4.40 -4.60 -17.11
N THR A 264 4.92 -5.49 -16.25
CA THR A 264 6.30 -5.44 -15.77
C THR A 264 7.32 -5.97 -16.78
N ARG A 265 6.89 -6.48 -17.93
CA ARG A 265 7.78 -7.00 -18.98
C ARG A 265 8.61 -5.87 -19.59
N GLY A 266 9.93 -5.99 -19.46
CA GLY A 266 10.89 -5.02 -20.00
C GLY A 266 11.21 -3.87 -19.06
N MET A 267 10.63 -3.83 -17.86
CA MET A 267 11.05 -2.92 -16.80
C MET A 267 12.37 -3.37 -16.17
N HIS A 268 13.12 -2.42 -15.58
CA HIS A 268 14.31 -2.74 -14.79
C HIS A 268 13.94 -3.63 -13.58
N PRO A 269 14.74 -4.66 -13.20
CA PRO A 269 14.37 -5.59 -12.13
C PRO A 269 14.02 -4.92 -10.78
N GLY A 270 14.74 -3.86 -10.41
CA GLY A 270 14.42 -3.09 -9.20
C GLY A 270 13.05 -2.40 -9.24
N ALA A 271 12.62 -1.94 -10.42
CA ALA A 271 11.28 -1.37 -10.60
C ALA A 271 10.20 -2.46 -10.60
N VAL A 272 10.48 -3.61 -11.23
CA VAL A 272 9.61 -4.80 -11.19
C VAL A 272 9.33 -5.23 -9.75
N ILE A 273 10.36 -5.32 -8.91
CA ILE A 273 10.20 -5.71 -7.50
C ILE A 273 9.26 -4.74 -6.75
N VAL A 274 9.46 -3.43 -6.90
CA VAL A 274 8.60 -2.42 -6.23
C VAL A 274 7.17 -2.55 -6.73
N PHE A 275 6.98 -2.70 -8.03
CA PHE A 275 5.67 -2.79 -8.66
C PHE A 275 4.92 -4.07 -8.27
N ASP A 276 5.56 -5.22 -8.42
CA ASP A 276 4.97 -6.52 -8.06
C ASP A 276 4.65 -6.55 -6.55
N THR A 277 5.53 -6.00 -5.71
CA THR A 277 5.25 -5.92 -4.27
C THR A 277 4.05 -5.00 -3.97
N ALA A 278 3.86 -3.91 -4.72
CA ALA A 278 2.68 -3.06 -4.58
C ALA A 278 1.41 -3.81 -4.98
N ALA A 279 1.45 -4.56 -6.09
CA ALA A 279 0.34 -5.42 -6.50
C ALA A 279 0.03 -6.51 -5.45
N ASP A 280 1.06 -7.11 -4.85
CA ASP A 280 0.91 -8.11 -3.78
C ASP A 280 0.27 -7.51 -2.53
N LEU A 281 0.68 -6.30 -2.14
CA LEU A 281 0.09 -5.58 -1.01
C LEU A 281 -1.39 -5.27 -1.25
N LEU A 282 -1.74 -4.76 -2.44
CA LEU A 282 -3.13 -4.49 -2.83
C LEU A 282 -3.96 -5.78 -2.80
N ARG A 283 -3.43 -6.90 -3.30
CA ARG A 283 -4.12 -8.20 -3.24
C ARG A 283 -4.34 -8.69 -1.81
N ALA A 284 -3.38 -8.45 -0.92
CA ALA A 284 -3.52 -8.78 0.50
C ALA A 284 -4.55 -7.88 1.22
N GLN A 285 -4.66 -6.60 0.84
CA GLN A 285 -5.75 -5.72 1.31
C GLN A 285 -7.11 -6.23 0.83
N LEU A 286 -7.22 -6.65 -0.43
CA LEU A 286 -8.44 -7.26 -0.96
C LEU A 286 -8.82 -8.56 -0.23
N ASP A 287 -7.84 -9.40 0.12
CA ASP A 287 -8.09 -10.59 0.96
C ASP A 287 -8.61 -10.21 2.36
N ALA A 288 -8.09 -9.11 2.93
CA ALA A 288 -8.58 -8.57 4.20
C ALA A 288 -10.01 -8.02 4.10
N ILE A 289 -10.36 -7.39 2.98
CA ILE A 289 -11.73 -6.91 2.69
C ILE A 289 -12.68 -8.11 2.58
N ASP A 290 -12.33 -9.13 1.79
CA ASP A 290 -13.13 -10.34 1.62
C ASP A 290 -13.36 -11.05 2.97
N ALA A 291 -12.32 -11.11 3.82
CA ALA A 291 -12.41 -11.72 5.16
C ALA A 291 -13.17 -10.88 6.20
N ALA A 292 -13.31 -9.57 6.00
CA ALA A 292 -13.95 -8.68 6.98
C ALA A 292 -15.47 -8.91 7.07
N GLY A 293 -16.10 -9.33 5.97
CA GLY A 293 -17.54 -9.55 5.89
C GLY A 293 -18.35 -8.36 6.45
N PRO A 294 -19.36 -8.60 7.32
CA PRO A 294 -20.16 -7.53 7.91
C PRO A 294 -19.37 -6.43 8.63
N THR A 295 -18.19 -6.75 9.15
CA THR A 295 -17.39 -5.75 9.90
C THR A 295 -16.77 -4.69 8.99
N LEU A 296 -16.77 -4.90 7.66
CA LEU A 296 -16.33 -3.91 6.68
C LEU A 296 -17.11 -2.59 6.74
N LEU A 297 -18.37 -2.62 7.18
CA LEU A 297 -19.21 -1.41 7.27
C LEU A 297 -19.01 -0.62 8.57
N THR A 298 -18.25 -1.15 9.53
CA THR A 298 -18.07 -0.52 10.86
C THR A 298 -16.63 -0.19 11.20
N ARG A 299 -15.66 -0.77 10.48
CA ARG A 299 -14.23 -0.51 10.66
C ARG A 299 -13.44 -0.94 9.43
N ALA A 300 -12.24 -0.37 9.29
CA ALA A 300 -11.28 -0.76 8.26
C ALA A 300 -10.92 -2.27 8.35
N PRO A 301 -10.74 -2.94 7.20
CA PRO A 301 -10.35 -4.34 7.13
C PRO A 301 -8.95 -4.52 7.74
N ARG A 302 -8.68 -5.72 8.27
CA ARG A 302 -7.40 -6.05 8.90
C ARG A 302 -6.83 -7.32 8.26
N PRO A 303 -5.49 -7.46 8.22
CA PRO A 303 -4.87 -8.70 7.77
C PRO A 303 -5.45 -9.91 8.51
N SER A 304 -5.57 -11.04 7.80
CA SER A 304 -6.14 -12.26 8.34
C SER A 304 -5.45 -12.69 9.63
N ALA A 305 -6.15 -13.43 10.49
CA ALA A 305 -5.57 -13.92 11.73
C ALA A 305 -4.32 -14.79 11.47
N VAL A 306 -4.30 -15.53 10.37
CA VAL A 306 -3.13 -16.31 9.95
C VAL A 306 -1.95 -15.37 9.64
N ALA A 307 -2.15 -14.32 8.84
CA ALA A 307 -1.10 -13.34 8.52
C ALA A 307 -0.56 -12.65 9.79
N ARG A 308 -1.46 -12.19 10.66
CA ARG A 308 -1.08 -11.59 11.95
C ARG A 308 -0.30 -12.57 12.83
N THR A 309 -0.66 -13.85 12.82
CA THR A 309 0.05 -14.90 13.56
C THR A 309 1.45 -15.11 12.99
N ARG A 310 1.61 -15.14 11.66
CA ARG A 310 2.94 -15.22 11.02
C ARG A 310 3.82 -14.04 11.43
N ASP A 311 3.28 -12.82 11.42
CA ASP A 311 4.02 -11.62 11.84
C ASP A 311 4.43 -11.66 13.32
N ALA A 312 3.50 -12.08 14.20
CA ALA A 312 3.77 -12.21 15.63
C ALA A 312 4.86 -13.25 15.91
N LEU A 313 4.85 -14.38 15.20
CA LEU A 313 5.87 -15.41 15.28
C LEU A 313 7.22 -14.91 14.73
N ALA A 314 7.22 -14.22 13.59
CA ALA A 314 8.42 -13.63 12.99
C ALA A 314 9.09 -12.61 13.91
N ALA A 315 8.32 -11.77 14.60
CA ALA A 315 8.83 -10.82 15.59
C ALA A 315 9.56 -11.49 16.76
N GLN A 316 9.28 -12.76 17.03
CA GLN A 316 9.94 -13.58 18.07
C GLN A 316 11.06 -14.48 17.52
N GLY A 317 11.38 -14.34 16.22
CA GLY A 317 12.44 -15.08 15.53
C GLY A 317 12.03 -16.44 14.98
N PHE A 318 10.72 -16.73 14.89
CA PHE A 318 10.24 -17.92 14.21
C PHE A 318 10.04 -17.67 12.72
N GLY A 319 10.53 -18.57 11.88
CA GLY A 319 10.10 -18.70 10.49
C GLY A 319 9.00 -19.74 10.35
N ILE A 320 8.19 -19.65 9.29
CA ILE A 320 7.20 -20.69 8.95
C ILE A 320 7.85 -21.62 7.91
N LEU A 321 8.01 -22.89 8.27
CA LEU A 321 8.61 -23.91 7.40
C LEU A 321 7.56 -24.65 6.58
N THR A 322 6.39 -24.85 7.17
CA THR A 322 5.27 -25.56 6.53
C THR A 322 3.97 -24.84 6.83
N GLU A 323 3.03 -24.97 5.91
CA GLU A 323 1.68 -24.46 6.05
C GLU A 323 0.72 -25.50 5.48
N ILE A 324 -0.31 -25.81 6.27
CA ILE A 324 -1.34 -26.77 5.90
C ILE A 324 -2.68 -26.05 6.04
N ASP A 325 -3.29 -25.74 4.90
CA ASP A 325 -4.68 -25.30 4.84
C ASP A 325 -5.57 -26.55 4.88
N VAL A 326 -6.05 -26.88 6.09
CA VAL A 326 -6.87 -28.08 6.32
C VAL A 326 -8.23 -27.91 5.64
N THR A 327 -8.81 -26.72 5.70
CA THR A 327 -10.09 -26.38 5.05
C THR A 327 -10.03 -26.64 3.55
N ALA A 328 -9.06 -26.04 2.85
CA ALA A 328 -8.88 -26.23 1.42
C ALA A 328 -8.55 -27.69 1.07
N THR A 329 -7.77 -28.36 1.91
CA THR A 329 -7.40 -29.77 1.71
C THR A 329 -8.62 -30.69 1.81
N LEU A 330 -9.42 -30.58 2.87
CA LEU A 330 -10.61 -31.42 3.04
C LEU A 330 -11.67 -31.12 1.98
N LYS A 331 -11.86 -29.86 1.60
CA LYS A 331 -12.75 -29.51 0.48
C LYS A 331 -12.29 -30.15 -0.83
N THR A 332 -11.00 -30.04 -1.17
CA THR A 332 -10.48 -30.58 -2.43
C THR A 332 -10.46 -32.11 -2.46
N LYS A 333 -10.15 -32.75 -1.33
CA LYS A 333 -9.92 -34.21 -1.29
C LYS A 333 -11.18 -34.99 -0.96
N LEU A 334 -12.08 -34.42 -0.17
CA LEU A 334 -13.26 -35.12 0.38
C LEU A 334 -14.58 -34.39 0.06
N ASP A 335 -14.55 -33.23 -0.61
CA ASP A 335 -15.70 -32.32 -0.78
C ASP A 335 -16.41 -31.99 0.55
N HIS A 336 -15.62 -31.88 1.61
CA HIS A 336 -16.12 -31.59 2.95
C HIS A 336 -15.89 -30.12 3.30
N ASP A 337 -16.98 -29.42 3.63
CA ASP A 337 -16.93 -28.07 4.15
C ASP A 337 -16.67 -28.09 5.67
N MET A 338 -15.75 -27.25 6.12
CA MET A 338 -15.41 -27.06 7.53
C MET A 338 -15.08 -25.59 7.79
N GLU A 339 -14.93 -25.21 9.06
CA GLU A 339 -14.46 -23.87 9.43
C GLU A 339 -13.03 -23.60 8.91
N ASP A 340 -12.65 -22.32 8.85
CA ASP A 340 -11.28 -21.92 8.53
C ASP A 340 -10.31 -22.56 9.53
N TYR A 341 -9.36 -23.33 9.02
CA TYR A 341 -8.44 -24.14 9.82
C TYR A 341 -7.10 -24.27 9.12
N VAL A 342 -6.08 -23.58 9.66
CA VAL A 342 -4.71 -23.59 9.14
C VAL A 342 -3.74 -24.05 10.23
N ILE A 343 -2.78 -24.88 9.84
CA ILE A 343 -1.67 -25.32 10.69
C ILE A 343 -0.37 -24.71 10.13
N LEU A 344 0.31 -23.93 10.95
CA LEU A 344 1.61 -23.33 10.66
C LEU A 344 2.71 -24.11 11.39
N GLY A 345 3.71 -24.60 10.66
CA GLY A 345 4.92 -25.16 11.23
C GLY A 345 5.94 -24.08 11.53
N ALA A 346 5.93 -23.55 12.76
CA ALA A 346 6.82 -22.48 13.20
C ALA A 346 8.15 -23.02 13.74
N CYS A 347 9.28 -22.46 13.30
CA CYS A 347 10.61 -22.88 13.73
C CYS A 347 11.49 -21.67 14.05
N ASN A 348 12.14 -21.69 15.21
CA ASN A 348 13.19 -20.74 15.56
C ASN A 348 14.56 -21.44 15.31
N PRO A 349 15.32 -21.06 14.25
CA PRO A 349 16.47 -21.85 13.83
C PRO A 349 17.57 -22.01 14.91
N PRO A 350 17.97 -20.97 15.66
CA PRO A 350 18.92 -21.13 16.77
C PRO A 350 18.46 -22.10 17.87
N LEU A 351 17.16 -22.09 18.22
CA LEU A 351 16.61 -22.99 19.24
C LEU A 351 16.48 -24.42 18.72
N ALA A 352 16.03 -24.60 17.48
CA ALA A 352 15.94 -25.90 16.83
C ALA A 352 17.33 -26.54 16.69
N HIS A 353 18.36 -25.78 16.32
CA HIS A 353 19.74 -26.25 16.27
C HIS A 353 20.21 -26.78 17.62
N ARG A 354 19.98 -26.02 18.71
CA ARG A 354 20.35 -26.43 20.07
C ARG A 354 19.64 -27.71 20.52
N ALA A 355 18.36 -27.85 20.18
CA ALA A 355 17.61 -29.07 20.48
C ALA A 355 18.19 -30.29 19.72
N LEU A 356 18.46 -30.13 18.43
CA LEU A 356 19.03 -31.19 17.59
C LEU A 356 20.46 -31.60 17.99
N ASP A 357 21.26 -30.67 18.52
CA ASP A 357 22.58 -30.99 19.07
C ASP A 357 22.51 -31.75 20.39
N THR A 358 21.42 -31.58 21.14
CA THR A 358 21.17 -32.35 22.36
C THR A 358 20.77 -33.78 21.99
N ASP A 359 19.79 -33.91 21.10
CA ASP A 359 19.37 -35.20 20.55
C ASP A 359 18.77 -35.04 19.15
N ARG A 360 19.26 -35.84 18.19
CA ARG A 360 18.83 -35.75 16.79
C ARG A 360 17.40 -36.28 16.56
N SER A 361 16.89 -37.16 17.43
CA SER A 361 15.53 -37.70 17.36
C SER A 361 14.45 -36.63 17.58
N VAL A 362 14.79 -35.51 18.21
CA VAL A 362 13.91 -34.34 18.37
C VAL A 362 13.41 -33.80 17.03
N GLY A 363 14.11 -34.07 15.92
CA GLY A 363 13.65 -33.71 14.58
C GLY A 363 12.23 -34.19 14.23
N LEU A 364 11.74 -35.27 14.86
CA LEU A 364 10.36 -35.77 14.68
C LEU A 364 9.28 -34.86 15.29
N LEU A 365 9.68 -33.98 16.21
CA LEU A 365 8.80 -33.07 16.94
C LEU A 365 8.92 -31.62 16.43
N LEU A 366 9.76 -31.38 15.42
CA LEU A 366 9.95 -30.09 14.76
C LEU A 366 9.19 -30.09 13.42
N PRO A 367 8.64 -28.93 12.98
CA PRO A 367 8.56 -27.64 13.67
C PRO A 367 7.44 -27.59 14.74
N CYS A 368 7.38 -26.50 15.51
CA CYS A 368 6.27 -26.26 16.44
C CYS A 368 4.97 -26.02 15.66
N ASN A 369 3.98 -26.89 15.87
CA ASN A 369 2.66 -26.72 15.26
C ASN A 369 1.89 -25.58 15.94
N VAL A 370 1.51 -24.57 15.16
CA VAL A 370 0.64 -23.46 15.56
C VAL A 370 -0.64 -23.55 14.73
N VAL A 371 -1.77 -23.78 15.38
CA VAL A 371 -3.08 -23.86 14.73
C VAL A 371 -3.77 -22.51 14.83
N VAL A 372 -4.27 -22.01 13.69
CA VAL A 372 -5.14 -20.85 13.58
C VAL A 372 -6.47 -21.34 13.03
N ARG A 373 -7.53 -21.28 13.83
CA ARG A 373 -8.86 -21.75 13.42
C ARG A 373 -9.97 -20.79 13.83
N ARG A 374 -11.05 -20.76 13.06
CA ARG A 374 -12.28 -20.06 13.45
C ARG A 374 -13.08 -20.89 14.45
N ASP A 375 -13.61 -20.25 15.47
CA ASP A 375 -14.47 -20.85 16.49
C ASP A 375 -15.68 -19.95 16.70
N ARG A 376 -16.79 -20.28 16.05
CA ARG A 376 -18.00 -19.45 16.01
C ARG A 376 -17.65 -18.00 15.60
N ASP A 377 -17.67 -17.08 16.55
CA ASP A 377 -17.50 -15.63 16.33
C ASP A 377 -16.08 -15.13 16.61
N HIS A 378 -15.15 -16.00 17.01
CA HIS A 378 -13.76 -15.61 17.30
C HIS A 378 -12.76 -16.51 16.59
N THR A 379 -11.49 -16.11 16.60
CA THR A 379 -10.38 -16.91 16.09
C THR A 379 -9.56 -17.43 17.25
N VAL A 380 -9.26 -18.72 17.23
CA VAL A 380 -8.40 -19.39 18.21
C VAL A 380 -7.03 -19.59 17.57
N VAL A 381 -6.00 -19.10 18.25
CA VAL A 381 -4.59 -19.36 17.93
C VAL A 381 -3.99 -20.16 19.07
N GLN A 382 -3.46 -21.34 18.78
CA GLN A 382 -2.90 -22.25 19.78
C GLN A 382 -1.64 -22.92 19.24
N ALA A 383 -0.69 -23.25 20.11
CA ALA A 383 0.50 -24.02 19.75
C ALA A 383 0.60 -25.28 20.61
N LEU A 384 1.33 -26.27 20.09
CA LEU A 384 1.81 -27.37 20.92
C LEU A 384 2.73 -26.81 22.02
N ASP A 385 2.48 -27.18 23.27
CA ASP A 385 3.35 -26.83 24.39
C ASP A 385 4.74 -27.47 24.20
N PRO A 386 5.82 -26.67 24.07
CA PRO A 386 7.18 -27.17 23.96
C PRO A 386 7.61 -28.09 25.11
N GLY A 387 7.01 -27.95 26.31
CA GLY A 387 7.23 -28.86 27.44
C GLY A 387 6.87 -30.32 27.13
N THR A 388 5.94 -30.55 26.19
CA THR A 388 5.56 -31.89 25.70
C THR A 388 6.77 -32.62 25.10
N MET A 389 7.69 -31.90 24.45
CA MET A 389 8.91 -32.50 23.88
C MET A 389 9.81 -33.08 24.97
N VAL A 390 9.96 -32.37 26.09
CA VAL A 390 10.75 -32.85 27.24
C VAL A 390 10.09 -34.09 27.84
N ALA A 391 8.76 -34.06 27.98
CA ALA A 391 7.99 -35.17 28.53
C ALA A 391 8.07 -36.43 27.64
N LEU A 392 7.98 -36.29 26.31
CA LEU A 392 7.99 -37.41 25.37
C LEU A 392 9.38 -38.03 25.17
N THR A 393 10.43 -37.22 25.25
CA THR A 393 11.81 -37.69 25.08
C THR A 393 12.45 -38.13 26.40
N GLU A 394 11.87 -37.73 27.54
CA GLU A 394 12.45 -37.90 28.88
C GLU A 394 13.85 -37.27 29.03
N LEU A 395 14.18 -36.29 28.18
CA LEU A 395 15.48 -35.60 28.16
C LEU A 395 15.42 -34.25 28.89
N ASP A 396 15.81 -34.24 30.16
CA ASP A 396 15.89 -33.00 30.96
C ASP A 396 16.78 -31.91 30.35
N ALA A 397 17.79 -32.30 29.56
CA ALA A 397 18.67 -31.39 28.86
C ALA A 397 17.93 -30.48 27.84
N LEU A 398 16.74 -30.87 27.38
CA LEU A 398 15.91 -30.07 26.47
C LEU A 398 15.08 -28.99 27.19
N ARG A 399 14.94 -29.08 28.53
CA ARG A 399 14.10 -28.17 29.31
C ARG A 399 14.43 -26.67 29.10
N PRO A 400 15.70 -26.23 29.10
CA PRO A 400 16.01 -24.83 28.84
C PRO A 400 15.65 -24.36 27.43
N VAL A 401 15.63 -25.26 26.45
CA VAL A 401 15.18 -24.93 25.08
C VAL A 401 13.65 -24.83 25.05
N ALA A 402 12.95 -25.79 25.66
CA ALA A 402 11.50 -25.79 25.74
C ALA A 402 10.96 -24.52 26.42
N GLU A 403 11.49 -24.15 27.60
CA GLU A 403 11.10 -22.94 28.33
C GLU A 403 11.30 -21.66 27.50
N GLU A 404 12.41 -21.58 26.76
CA GLU A 404 12.68 -20.44 25.89
C GLU A 404 11.71 -20.35 24.71
N VAL A 405 11.36 -21.49 24.10
CA VAL A 405 10.36 -21.55 23.03
C VAL A 405 8.99 -21.14 23.57
N THR A 406 8.58 -21.66 24.74
CA THR A 406 7.31 -21.31 25.39
C THR A 406 7.20 -19.82 25.61
N ARG A 407 8.21 -19.20 26.24
CA ARG A 407 8.25 -17.75 26.48
C ARG A 407 8.10 -16.93 25.20
N ARG A 408 8.70 -17.36 24.10
CA ARG A 408 8.60 -16.67 22.80
C ARG A 408 7.24 -16.86 22.14
N LEU A 409 6.66 -18.06 22.21
CA LEU A 409 5.30 -18.31 21.72
C LEU A 409 4.28 -17.50 22.51
N ASP A 410 4.40 -17.44 23.84
CA ASP A 410 3.54 -16.63 24.70
C ASP A 410 3.64 -15.13 24.38
N ALA A 411 4.86 -14.63 24.13
CA ALA A 411 5.07 -13.26 23.70
C ALA A 411 4.42 -12.98 22.33
N ALA A 412 4.50 -13.92 21.39
CA ALA A 412 3.81 -13.81 20.09
C ALA A 412 2.30 -13.74 20.29
N PHE A 413 1.70 -14.66 21.07
CA PHE A 413 0.26 -14.72 21.30
C PHE A 413 -0.28 -13.51 22.07
N THR A 414 0.47 -13.02 23.05
CA THR A 414 0.13 -11.80 23.79
C THR A 414 0.04 -10.58 22.85
N SER A 415 0.90 -10.52 21.82
CA SER A 415 0.85 -9.43 20.84
C SER A 415 -0.39 -9.45 19.93
N LEU A 416 -1.03 -10.62 19.78
CA LEU A 416 -2.25 -10.80 18.98
C LEU A 416 -3.51 -10.29 19.71
N THR A 417 -3.53 -10.33 21.04
CA THR A 417 -4.66 -9.88 21.86
C THR A 417 -4.58 -8.38 22.17
N ALA A 418 -3.38 -7.82 22.33
CA ALA A 418 -3.16 -6.43 22.71
C ALA A 418 -3.53 -5.38 21.63
N LYS A 419 -3.66 -5.78 20.35
CA LYS A 419 -4.06 -4.88 19.24
C LYS A 419 -5.58 -4.85 18.97
N GLY A 420 -6.38 -5.26 19.96
CA GLY A 420 -7.83 -5.44 19.86
C GLY A 420 -8.71 -4.27 20.33
N ASN A 421 -8.14 -3.26 20.99
CA ASN A 421 -8.87 -2.05 21.40
C ASN A 421 -8.65 -0.89 20.43
#